data_AF-A0A2K0UU87-F1
#
_entry.id   AF-A0A2K0UU87-F1
#
_cell.length_a   1.000
_cell.length_b   1.000
_cell.length_c   1.000
_cell.angle_alpha   90.00
_cell.angle_beta   90.00
_cell.angle_gamma   90.00
#
_symmetry.space_group_name_H-M   'P 1'
#
loop_
_entity.id
_entity.type
_entity.pdbx_description
1 polymer ?
#
loop_
_entity_poly.entity_id
_entity_poly.type
_entity_poly.pdbx_seq_one_letter_code
_entity_poly.pdbx_strand_id
1 'polypeptide(L)'
;MSNRVSKAKKTSTDNRKSLHILVAAFRNPIMPCSNCVRREIEDSCILDPAKSNRCDPCVKSGFSCDGHGLSVAAARKIVDEKRRLEREEEAAEDELIKLQAESTRIYNEMNTQFAKITRLRR
;
A
#
# COMPACT_ATOMS: atom_id res chain seq x y z
N MET A 1 19.67 -44.03 -35.38
CA MET A 1 18.90 -42.78 -35.62
C MET A 1 18.11 -42.46 -34.36
N SER A 2 18.39 -41.33 -33.71
CA SER A 2 17.79 -41.00 -32.40
C SER A 2 16.51 -40.20 -32.60
N ASN A 3 15.35 -40.87 -32.51
CA ASN A 3 14.04 -40.23 -32.60
C ASN A 3 13.71 -39.45 -31.32
N ARG A 4 14.15 -38.19 -31.24
CA ARG A 4 13.76 -37.28 -30.17
C ARG A 4 12.44 -36.58 -30.53
N VAL A 5 11.34 -37.02 -29.92
CA VAL A 5 10.04 -36.34 -30.01
C VAL A 5 10.04 -35.15 -29.05
N SER A 6 10.01 -33.93 -29.59
CA SER A 6 9.83 -32.70 -28.81
C SER A 6 8.35 -32.53 -28.41
N LYS A 7 8.06 -32.62 -27.10
CA LYS A 7 6.72 -32.34 -26.56
C LYS A 7 6.42 -30.84 -26.63
N ALA A 8 5.18 -30.48 -27.00
CA ALA A 8 4.72 -29.10 -27.04
C ALA A 8 4.85 -28.42 -25.66
N LYS A 9 5.34 -27.18 -25.63
CA LYS A 9 5.39 -26.38 -24.40
C LYS A 9 3.97 -26.17 -23.87
N LYS A 10 3.68 -26.67 -22.67
CA LYS A 10 2.40 -26.42 -22.01
C LYS A 10 2.31 -24.93 -21.67
N THR A 11 1.23 -24.27 -22.08
CA THR A 11 0.87 -22.88 -21.72
C THR A 11 0.98 -22.59 -20.22
N SER A 12 0.70 -23.59 -19.38
CA SER A 12 0.92 -23.57 -17.92
C SER A 12 2.36 -23.22 -17.50
N THR A 13 3.37 -23.62 -18.27
CA THR A 13 4.79 -23.35 -17.94
C THR A 13 5.18 -21.92 -18.23
N ASP A 14 4.67 -21.33 -19.31
CA ASP A 14 4.94 -19.93 -19.67
C ASP A 14 4.13 -18.99 -18.76
N ASN A 15 2.87 -19.35 -18.44
CA ASN A 15 2.07 -18.62 -17.45
C ASN A 15 2.76 -18.56 -16.08
N ARG A 16 3.40 -19.66 -15.64
CA ARG A 16 4.17 -19.72 -14.39
C ARG A 16 5.39 -18.79 -14.40
N LYS A 17 6.11 -18.70 -15.53
CA LYS A 17 7.28 -17.81 -15.66
C LYS A 17 6.86 -16.34 -15.65
N SER A 18 5.80 -16.00 -16.36
CA SER A 18 5.26 -14.64 -16.40
C SER A 18 4.74 -14.18 -15.02
N LEU A 19 4.19 -15.11 -14.22
CA LEU A 19 3.75 -14.86 -12.85
C LEU A 19 4.92 -14.47 -11.92
N HIS A 20 6.01 -15.23 -11.99
CA HIS A 20 7.20 -15.01 -11.17
C HIS A 20 7.81 -13.60 -11.36
N ILE A 21 7.85 -13.12 -12.60
CA ILE A 21 8.39 -11.79 -12.93
C ILE A 21 7.59 -10.67 -12.26
N LEU A 22 6.26 -10.79 -12.24
CA LEU A 22 5.37 -9.79 -11.63
C LEU A 22 5.48 -9.79 -10.11
N VAL A 23 5.51 -10.97 -9.49
CA VAL A 23 5.68 -11.09 -8.03
C VAL A 23 7.00 -10.45 -7.57
N ALA A 24 8.09 -10.66 -8.32
CA ALA A 24 9.39 -10.05 -8.02
C ALA A 24 9.37 -8.51 -8.07
N ALA A 25 8.51 -7.92 -8.90
CA ALA A 25 8.45 -6.47 -9.12
C ALA A 25 7.63 -5.72 -8.06
N PHE A 26 6.59 -6.33 -7.49
CA PHE A 26 5.61 -5.60 -6.67
C PHE A 26 5.60 -5.95 -5.17
N ARG A 27 6.34 -6.99 -4.74
CA ARG A 27 6.54 -7.44 -3.34
C ARG A 27 5.54 -6.90 -2.30
N ASN A 28 4.27 -7.31 -2.39
CA ASN A 28 3.29 -7.01 -1.36
C ASN A 28 3.44 -8.02 -0.20
N PRO A 29 3.80 -7.60 1.02
CA PRO A 29 3.78 -8.50 2.18
C PRO A 29 2.33 -8.86 2.50
N ILE A 30 2.05 -10.16 2.60
CA ILE A 30 0.74 -10.72 2.96
C ILE A 30 0.94 -11.45 4.29
N MET A 31 -0.13 -11.61 5.06
CA MET A 31 -0.16 -12.63 6.10
C MET A 31 0.32 -13.97 5.51
N PRO A 32 1.44 -14.53 5.98
CA PRO A 32 2.02 -15.71 5.37
C PRO A 32 1.03 -16.87 5.44
N CYS A 33 0.84 -17.56 4.32
CA CYS A 33 -0.07 -18.70 4.26
C CYS A 33 0.41 -19.79 5.22
N SER A 34 -0.50 -20.65 5.71
CA SER A 34 -0.17 -21.65 6.74
C SER A 34 1.00 -22.55 6.34
N ASN A 35 1.15 -22.82 5.03
CA ASN A 35 2.27 -23.59 4.51
C ASN A 35 3.62 -22.86 4.54
N CYS A 36 3.62 -21.54 4.33
CA CYS A 36 4.83 -20.74 4.43
C CYS A 36 5.25 -20.54 5.89
N VAL A 37 4.28 -20.38 6.80
CA VAL A 37 4.55 -20.32 8.25
C VAL A 37 5.16 -21.62 8.75
N ARG A 38 4.53 -22.77 8.44
CA ARG A 38 5.03 -24.09 8.85
C ARG A 38 6.45 -24.39 8.35
N ARG A 39 6.88 -23.71 7.30
CA ARG A 39 8.18 -23.93 6.65
C ARG A 39 9.19 -22.83 6.95
N GLU A 40 8.83 -21.86 7.80
CA GLU A 40 9.70 -20.75 8.20
C GLU A 40 10.20 -19.95 6.99
N ILE A 41 9.31 -19.69 6.03
CA ILE A 41 9.56 -18.92 4.80
C ILE A 41 8.56 -17.79 4.62
N GLU A 42 8.10 -17.18 5.72
CA GLU A 42 7.10 -16.11 5.74
C GLU A 42 7.51 -14.92 4.86
N ASP A 43 8.77 -14.49 4.94
CA ASP A 43 9.33 -13.37 4.19
C ASP A 43 9.28 -13.55 2.66
N SER A 44 9.11 -14.80 2.21
CA SER A 44 8.99 -15.17 0.80
C SER A 44 7.55 -15.44 0.37
N CYS A 45 6.56 -15.33 1.25
CA CYS A 45 5.16 -15.63 0.97
C CYS A 45 4.44 -14.49 0.23
N ILE A 46 4.74 -14.33 -1.05
CA ILE A 46 4.20 -13.25 -1.89
C ILE A 46 3.17 -13.82 -2.89
N LEU A 47 1.97 -13.23 -2.97
CA LEU A 47 0.89 -13.63 -3.90
C LEU A 47 0.84 -12.69 -5.10
N ASP A 48 0.46 -13.20 -6.27
CA ASP A 48 0.08 -12.37 -7.41
C ASP A 48 -1.42 -12.07 -7.33
N PRO A 49 -1.82 -10.84 -6.96
CA PRO A 49 -3.20 -10.54 -6.66
C PRO A 49 -4.08 -10.31 -7.91
N ALA A 50 -3.53 -10.43 -9.12
CA ALA A 50 -4.27 -10.36 -10.37
C ALA A 50 -4.55 -11.74 -10.98
N LYS A 51 -3.81 -12.78 -10.58
CA LYS A 51 -3.73 -14.03 -11.36
C LYS A 51 -3.85 -15.32 -10.56
N SER A 52 -3.67 -15.29 -9.24
CA SER A 52 -3.58 -16.52 -8.45
C SER A 52 -4.02 -16.28 -7.02
N ASN A 53 -4.80 -17.21 -6.45
CA ASN A 53 -5.06 -17.30 -5.01
C ASN A 53 -3.95 -18.04 -4.25
N ARG A 54 -2.78 -18.24 -4.88
CA ARG A 54 -1.64 -18.98 -4.32
C ARG A 54 -0.35 -18.15 -4.36
N CYS A 55 0.44 -18.18 -3.29
CA CYS A 55 1.73 -17.51 -3.17
C CYS A 55 2.86 -18.22 -3.94
N ASP A 56 3.92 -17.47 -4.29
CA ASP A 56 5.04 -17.95 -5.11
C ASP A 56 5.73 -19.22 -4.56
N PRO A 57 6.03 -19.35 -3.25
CA PRO A 57 6.62 -20.58 -2.72
C PRO A 57 5.73 -21.81 -2.90
N CYS A 58 4.42 -21.68 -2.69
CA CYS A 58 3.48 -22.77 -2.85
C CYS A 58 3.26 -23.12 -4.34
N VAL A 59 3.30 -22.14 -5.24
CA VAL A 59 3.25 -22.39 -6.69
C VAL A 59 4.50 -23.12 -7.17
N LYS A 60 5.70 -22.72 -6.71
CA LYS A 60 6.97 -23.39 -7.05
C LYS A 60 7.02 -24.83 -6.55
N SER A 61 6.53 -25.06 -5.35
CA SER A 61 6.66 -26.34 -4.66
C SER A 61 5.48 -27.28 -4.88
N GLY A 62 4.40 -26.81 -5.51
CA GLY A 62 3.21 -27.62 -5.79
C GLY A 62 2.31 -27.88 -4.57
N PHE A 63 2.38 -27.03 -3.55
CA PHE A 63 1.56 -27.16 -2.35
C PHE A 63 0.20 -26.46 -2.49
N SER A 64 -0.75 -26.86 -1.64
CA SER A 64 -1.96 -26.07 -1.40
C SER A 64 -1.55 -24.71 -0.80
N CYS A 65 -2.28 -23.66 -1.13
CA CYS A 65 -2.03 -22.33 -0.57
C CYS A 65 -3.36 -21.74 -0.15
N ASP A 66 -3.41 -21.32 1.11
CA ASP A 66 -4.49 -20.62 1.77
C ASP A 66 -4.17 -19.12 1.93
N GLY A 67 -3.15 -18.62 1.23
CA GLY A 67 -2.79 -17.21 1.24
C GLY A 67 -3.88 -16.39 0.56
N HIS A 68 -4.51 -15.47 1.29
CA HIS A 68 -5.48 -14.53 0.75
C HIS A 68 -4.83 -13.14 0.70
N GLY A 69 -4.47 -12.67 -0.49
CA GLY A 69 -4.00 -11.30 -0.71
C GLY A 69 -5.14 -10.39 -1.18
N LEU A 70 -5.00 -9.09 -0.94
CA LEU A 70 -5.87 -8.06 -1.54
C LEU A 70 -5.73 -8.12 -3.07
N SER A 71 -6.84 -8.20 -3.82
CA SER A 71 -6.79 -8.19 -5.29
C SER A 71 -6.08 -6.94 -5.83
N VAL A 72 -5.49 -6.99 -7.04
CA VAL A 72 -4.81 -5.81 -7.61
C VAL A 72 -5.77 -4.63 -7.74
N ALA A 73 -7.05 -4.89 -8.02
CA ALA A 73 -8.09 -3.86 -8.04
C ALA A 73 -8.32 -3.25 -6.64
N ALA A 74 -8.35 -4.07 -5.59
CA ALA A 74 -8.47 -3.58 -4.21
C ALA A 74 -7.22 -2.78 -3.78
N ALA A 75 -6.02 -3.26 -4.11
CA ALA A 75 -4.77 -2.56 -3.82
C ALA A 75 -4.70 -1.19 -4.54
N ARG A 76 -5.11 -1.12 -5.82
CA ARG A 76 -5.21 0.14 -6.56
C ARG A 76 -6.19 1.12 -5.90
N LYS A 77 -7.38 0.66 -5.53
CA LYS A 77 -8.36 1.48 -4.81
C LYS A 77 -7.79 2.03 -3.51
N ILE A 78 -7.05 1.22 -2.74
CA ILE A 78 -6.40 1.67 -1.50
C ILE A 78 -5.34 2.73 -1.78
N VAL A 79 -4.52 2.57 -2.82
CA VAL A 79 -3.50 3.57 -3.19
C VAL A 79 -4.15 4.86 -3.68
N ASP A 80 -5.18 4.78 -4.50
CA ASP A 80 -5.89 5.96 -5.02
C ASP A 80 -6.57 6.72 -3.87
N GLU A 81 -7.17 6.00 -2.93
CA GLU A 81 -7.78 6.57 -1.73
C GLU A 81 -6.74 7.19 -0.80
N LYS A 82 -5.60 6.53 -0.60
CA LYS A 82 -4.49 7.09 0.18
C LYS A 82 -4.04 8.43 -0.41
N ARG A 83 -3.84 8.50 -1.72
CA ARG A 83 -3.47 9.75 -2.42
C ARG A 83 -4.54 10.82 -2.33
N ARG A 84 -5.81 10.44 -2.26
CA ARG A 84 -6.92 11.39 -2.04
C ARG A 84 -6.83 11.98 -0.64
N LEU A 85 -6.65 11.13 0.38
CA LEU A 85 -6.51 11.55 1.77
C LEU A 85 -5.28 12.44 1.99
N GLU A 86 -4.12 12.10 1.41
CA GLU A 86 -2.89 12.91 1.50
C GLU A 86 -3.12 14.35 0.95
N ARG A 87 -3.89 14.50 -0.14
CA ARG A 87 -4.24 15.83 -0.66
C ARG A 87 -5.24 16.59 0.21
N GLU A 88 -6.18 15.89 0.83
CA GLU A 88 -7.16 16.48 1.74
C GLU A 88 -6.50 16.93 3.05
N GLU A 89 -5.53 16.16 3.53
CA GLU A 89 -4.69 16.51 4.67
C GLU A 89 -3.87 17.78 4.38
N GLU A 90 -3.14 17.83 3.26
CA GLU A 90 -2.36 19.01 2.86
C GLU A 90 -3.25 20.27 2.75
N ALA A 91 -4.44 20.15 2.15
CA ALA A 91 -5.37 21.27 2.05
C ALA A 91 -5.89 21.75 3.42
N ALA A 92 -6.16 20.81 4.34
CA ALA A 92 -6.60 21.13 5.69
C ALA A 92 -5.49 21.76 6.53
N GLU A 93 -4.24 21.31 6.37
CA GLU A 93 -3.07 21.92 7.01
C GLU A 93 -2.86 23.36 6.55
N ASP A 94 -2.96 23.62 5.24
CA ASP A 94 -2.90 24.97 4.67
C ASP A 94 -4.00 25.90 5.22
N GLU A 95 -5.22 25.38 5.40
CA GLU A 95 -6.32 26.13 6.00
C GLU A 95 -6.06 26.41 7.48
N LEU A 96 -5.56 25.43 8.22
CA LEU A 96 -5.20 25.58 9.63
C LEU A 96 -4.15 26.68 9.83
N ILE A 97 -3.12 26.72 9.00
CA ILE A 97 -2.07 27.75 9.04
C ILE A 97 -2.68 29.15 8.85
N LYS A 98 -3.60 29.31 7.89
CA LYS A 98 -4.28 30.59 7.63
C LYS A 98 -5.12 31.02 8.84
N LEU A 99 -5.92 30.10 9.40
CA LEU A 99 -6.75 30.37 10.58
C LEU A 99 -5.89 30.72 11.80
N GLN A 100 -4.75 30.06 11.99
CA GLN A 100 -3.83 30.36 13.08
C GLN A 100 -3.20 31.75 12.93
N ALA A 101 -2.82 32.14 11.71
CA ALA A 101 -2.30 33.48 11.42
C ALA A 101 -3.35 34.57 11.71
N GLU A 102 -4.60 34.34 11.28
CA GLU A 102 -5.70 35.26 11.54
C GLU A 102 -6.03 35.37 13.04
N SER A 103 -6.12 34.23 13.74
CA SER A 103 -6.33 34.18 15.19
C SER A 103 -5.25 34.96 15.94
N THR A 104 -3.97 34.77 15.56
CA THR A 104 -2.84 35.51 16.13
C THR A 104 -2.98 37.02 15.90
N ARG A 105 -3.39 37.44 14.71
CA ARG A 105 -3.62 38.86 14.39
C ARG A 105 -4.72 39.46 15.28
N ILE A 106 -5.86 38.78 15.39
CA ILE A 106 -6.99 39.23 16.22
C ILE A 106 -6.58 39.32 17.69
N TYR A 107 -5.85 38.32 18.19
CA TYR A 107 -5.36 38.31 19.57
C TYR A 107 -4.43 39.50 19.86
N ASN A 108 -3.53 39.83 18.94
CA ASN A 108 -2.63 40.98 19.07
C ASN A 108 -3.39 42.32 19.05
N GLU A 109 -4.40 42.45 18.19
CA GLU A 109 -5.25 43.64 18.15
C GLU A 109 -6.03 43.80 19.45
N MET A 110 -6.63 42.72 19.95
CA MET A 110 -7.34 42.69 21.23
C MET A 110 -6.43 43.12 22.40
N ASN A 111 -5.22 42.56 22.48
CA ASN A 111 -4.24 42.94 23.51
C ASN A 111 -3.83 44.41 23.42
N THR A 112 -3.72 44.95 22.20
CA THR A 112 -3.43 46.37 21.99
C THR A 112 -4.55 47.26 22.53
N GLN A 113 -5.82 46.87 22.32
CA GLN A 113 -6.97 47.60 22.87
C GLN A 113 -7.04 47.50 24.39
N PHE A 114 -6.80 46.32 24.96
CA PHE A 114 -6.71 46.17 26.42
C PHE A 114 -5.63 47.05 27.02
N ALA A 115 -4.43 47.08 26.43
CA ALA A 115 -3.35 47.94 26.90
C ALA A 115 -3.73 49.44 26.89
N LYS A 116 -4.46 49.91 25.86
CA LYS A 116 -5.00 51.28 25.81
C LYS A 116 -5.98 51.55 26.95
N ILE A 117 -6.95 50.65 27.15
CA ILE A 117 -7.95 50.78 28.23
C ILE A 117 -7.27 50.80 29.61
N THR A 118 -6.31 49.90 29.86
CA THR A 118 -5.56 49.85 31.12
C THR A 118 -4.81 51.16 31.38
N ARG A 119 -4.24 51.79 30.35
CA ARG A 119 -3.60 53.11 30.49
C ARG A 119 -4.60 54.22 30.80
N LEU A 120 -5.77 54.22 30.16
CA LEU A 120 -6.82 55.23 30.39
C LEU A 120 -7.52 55.10 31.75
N ARG A 121 -7.44 53.90 32.38
CA ARG A 121 -8.01 53.63 33.70
C ARG A 121 -7.01 53.78 34.86
N ARG A 122 -5.76 54.13 34.57
CA ARG A 122 -4.74 54.54 35.55
C ARG A 122 -4.78 56.05 35.72
#